data_AF-A0A5R9J2L6-F1
#
_entry.id   AF-A0A5R9J2L6-F1
#
_cell.length_a   1.000
_cell.length_b   1.000
_cell.length_c   1.000
_cell.angle_alpha   90.00
_cell.angle_beta   90.00
_cell.angle_gamma   90.00
#
_symmetry.space_group_name_H-M   'P 1'
#
loop_
_entity.id
_entity.type
_entity.pdbx_description
1 polymer ?
#
loop_
_entity_poly.entity_id
_entity_poly.type
_entity_poly.pdbx_seq_one_letter_code
_entity_poly.pdbx_strand_id
1 'polypeptide(L)'
;MDNQPAINALSALAQTTRLDTFRLLVKHEPDGLPAGEVARLLDVPQNTMSAHLATLARAGLIRSERQSRSIIYRADLDQLRDLMLFLVKDCCGGRADLCAPLIAALTSCCPPKRCCNDHSRVQRAVPLHG
;
A
#
# COMPACT_ATOMS: atom_id res chain seq x y z
N MET A 1 -10.43 -14.75 0.88
CA MET A 1 -9.33 -15.14 1.78
C MET A 1 -9.90 -15.88 2.98
N ASP A 2 -9.21 -16.93 3.44
CA ASP A 2 -9.54 -17.69 4.65
C ASP A 2 -8.45 -17.51 5.74
N ASN A 3 -8.64 -18.12 6.91
CA ASN A 3 -7.76 -17.93 8.08
C ASN A 3 -6.28 -18.26 7.80
N GLN A 4 -5.98 -19.38 7.15
CA GLN A 4 -4.59 -19.82 6.98
C GLN A 4 -3.78 -18.85 6.10
N PRO A 5 -4.24 -18.43 4.90
CA PRO A 5 -3.59 -17.37 4.14
C PRO A 5 -3.44 -16.06 4.91
N ALA A 6 -4.46 -15.66 5.69
CA ALA A 6 -4.39 -14.44 6.50
C ALA A 6 -3.29 -14.50 7.56
N ILE A 7 -3.21 -15.61 8.31
CA ILE A 7 -2.18 -15.83 9.33
C ILE A 7 -0.78 -15.85 8.69
N ASN A 8 -0.63 -16.48 7.52
CA ASN A 8 0.64 -16.52 6.80
C ASN A 8 1.09 -15.11 6.38
N ALA A 9 0.17 -14.30 5.83
CA ALA A 9 0.45 -12.93 5.43
C ALA A 9 0.83 -12.05 6.63
N LEU A 10 0.06 -12.11 7.71
CA LEU A 10 0.34 -11.37 8.95
C LEU A 10 1.67 -11.78 9.57
N SER A 11 1.97 -13.08 9.63
CA SER A 11 3.25 -13.59 10.14
C SER A 11 4.43 -13.14 9.27
N ALA A 12 4.24 -13.09 7.95
CA ALA A 12 5.22 -12.53 7.03
C ALA A 12 5.39 -11.01 7.23
N LEU A 13 4.37 -10.25 7.61
CA LEU A 13 4.49 -8.82 7.88
C LEU A 13 4.96 -8.49 9.31
N ALA A 14 4.83 -9.41 10.27
CA ALA A 14 5.22 -9.25 11.67
C ALA A 14 6.75 -9.30 11.91
N GLN A 15 7.52 -8.66 11.03
CA GLN A 15 8.96 -8.43 11.20
C GLN A 15 9.33 -7.14 10.46
N THR A 16 10.11 -6.28 11.12
CA THR A 16 10.39 -4.91 10.68
C THR A 16 10.90 -4.82 9.25
N THR A 17 11.98 -5.53 8.92
CA THR A 17 12.57 -5.53 7.57
C THR A 17 11.58 -5.98 6.49
N ARG A 18 10.76 -7.00 6.75
CA ARG A 18 9.77 -7.50 5.77
C ARG A 18 8.65 -6.49 5.55
N LEU A 19 8.20 -5.82 6.62
CA LEU A 19 7.22 -4.75 6.51
C LEU A 19 7.80 -3.57 5.71
N ASP A 20 9.04 -3.17 5.99
CA ASP A 20 9.71 -2.09 5.28
C ASP A 20 9.95 -2.45 3.80
N THR A 21 10.38 -3.68 3.51
CA THR A 21 10.49 -4.22 2.15
C THR A 21 9.16 -4.16 1.42
N PHE A 22 8.08 -4.65 2.04
CA PHE A 22 6.76 -4.62 1.42
C PHE A 22 6.30 -3.18 1.14
N ARG A 23 6.45 -2.26 2.12
CA ARG A 23 6.10 -0.85 1.95
C ARG A 23 6.94 -0.17 0.87
N LEU A 24 8.23 -0.51 0.77
CA LEU A 24 9.11 -0.01 -0.28
C LEU A 24 8.61 -0.45 -1.66
N LEU A 25 8.24 -1.72 -1.81
CA LEU A 25 7.71 -2.26 -3.07
C LEU A 25 6.37 -1.62 -3.44
N VAL A 26 5.47 -1.40 -2.47
CA VAL A 26 4.21 -0.66 -2.70
C VAL A 26 4.46 0.74 -3.26
N LYS A 27 5.50 1.44 -2.79
CA LYS A 27 5.88 2.77 -3.31
C LYS A 27 6.39 2.74 -4.75
N HIS A 28 6.83 1.58 -5.23
CA HIS A 28 7.40 1.40 -6.58
C HIS A 28 6.46 0.62 -7.49
N GLU A 29 5.20 0.41 -7.12
CA GLU A 29 4.18 -0.10 -8.04
C GLU A 29 3.88 0.96 -9.13
N PRO A 30 3.77 0.58 -10.42
CA PRO A 30 3.72 -0.80 -10.94
C PRO A 30 5.08 -1.37 -11.39
N ASP A 31 6.16 -0.60 -11.33
CA ASP A 31 7.44 -0.96 -11.94
C ASP A 31 8.15 -2.08 -11.15
N GLY A 32 8.16 -1.98 -9.82
CA GLY A 32 8.86 -2.87 -8.91
C GLY A 32 10.34 -2.56 -8.77
N LEU A 33 11.08 -3.42 -8.08
CA LEU A 33 12.53 -3.26 -7.84
C LEU A 33 13.27 -4.60 -7.95
N PRO A 34 14.50 -4.62 -8.48
CA PRO A 34 15.34 -5.80 -8.39
C PRO A 34 15.77 -6.06 -6.94
N ALA A 35 15.97 -7.33 -6.55
CA ALA A 35 16.38 -7.70 -5.19
C ALA A 35 17.61 -6.93 -4.69
N GLY A 36 18.59 -6.73 -5.59
CA GLY A 36 19.80 -5.97 -5.34
C GLY A 36 19.51 -4.56 -4.82
N GLU A 37 18.57 -3.88 -5.47
CA GLU A 37 18.20 -2.51 -5.16
C GLU A 37 17.36 -2.40 -3.89
N VAL A 38 16.46 -3.37 -3.63
CA VAL A 38 15.72 -3.45 -2.37
C VAL A 38 16.68 -3.57 -1.18
N ALA A 39 17.68 -4.44 -1.27
CA ALA A 39 18.70 -4.59 -0.22
C ALA A 39 19.52 -3.31 -0.02
N ARG A 40 19.89 -2.64 -1.12
CA ARG A 40 20.65 -1.38 -1.07
C ARG A 40 19.85 -0.26 -0.41
N LEU A 41 18.58 -0.09 -0.76
CA LEU A 41 17.73 0.98 -0.25
C LEU A 41 17.37 0.82 1.24
N LEU A 42 17.33 -0.41 1.74
CA LEU A 42 17.03 -0.71 3.14
C LEU A 42 18.27 -1.00 3.99
N ASP A 43 19.48 -0.90 3.40
CA ASP A 43 20.76 -1.22 4.04
C ASP A 43 20.78 -2.62 4.69
N VAL A 44 20.34 -3.62 3.93
CA VAL A 44 20.25 -5.02 4.37
C VAL A 44 21.16 -5.89 3.50
N PRO A 45 21.95 -6.82 4.08
CA PRO A 45 22.74 -7.77 3.30
C PRO A 45 21.91 -8.56 2.28
N GLN A 46 22.46 -8.77 1.08
CA GLN A 46 21.75 -9.38 -0.06
C GLN A 46 21.20 -10.78 0.24
N ASN A 47 21.96 -11.60 0.99
CA ASN A 47 21.53 -12.92 1.42
C ASN A 47 20.31 -12.84 2.36
N THR A 48 20.33 -11.92 3.33
CA THR A 48 19.24 -11.66 4.25
C THR A 48 18.00 -11.12 3.53
N MET A 49 18.17 -10.15 2.62
CA MET A 49 17.07 -9.63 1.83
C MET A 49 16.42 -10.70 0.94
N SER A 50 17.23 -11.59 0.34
CA SER A 50 16.71 -12.71 -0.44
C SER A 50 15.79 -13.62 0.38
N ALA A 51 16.15 -13.89 1.64
CA ALA A 51 15.31 -14.68 2.56
C ALA A 51 14.00 -13.96 2.93
N HIS A 52 14.06 -12.63 3.11
CA HIS A 52 12.87 -11.80 3.33
C HIS A 52 11.94 -11.80 2.13
N LEU A 53 12.45 -11.58 0.92
CA LEU A 53 11.70 -11.62 -0.33
C LEU A 53 11.08 -13.00 -0.55
N ALA A 54 11.81 -14.09 -0.32
CA ALA A 54 11.26 -15.45 -0.43
C ALA A 54 10.12 -15.71 0.57
N THR A 55 10.21 -15.16 1.77
CA THR A 55 9.15 -15.29 2.79
C THR A 55 7.90 -14.50 2.40
N LEU A 56 8.07 -13.25 1.96
CA LEU A 56 6.97 -12.42 1.46
C LEU A 56 6.30 -13.04 0.22
N ALA A 57 7.08 -13.61 -0.70
CA ALA A 57 6.57 -14.24 -1.91
C ALA A 57 5.75 -15.51 -1.59
N ARG A 58 6.23 -16.34 -0.66
CA ARG A 58 5.47 -17.52 -0.18
C ARG A 58 4.16 -17.14 0.51
N ALA A 59 4.11 -15.96 1.14
CA ALA A 59 2.91 -15.43 1.75
C ALA A 59 1.96 -14.75 0.73
N GLY A 60 2.31 -14.72 -0.55
CA GLY A 60 1.52 -14.11 -1.62
C GLY A 60 1.57 -12.58 -1.64
N LEU A 61 2.35 -11.94 -0.77
CA LEU A 61 2.37 -10.47 -0.63
C LEU A 61 3.20 -9.79 -1.71
N ILE A 62 4.09 -10.52 -2.38
CA ILE A 62 4.89 -9.98 -3.48
C ILE A 62 4.96 -10.99 -4.62
N ARG A 63 5.12 -10.48 -5.83
CA ARG A 63 5.34 -11.26 -7.05
C ARG A 63 6.75 -11.02 -7.55
N SER A 64 7.32 -12.04 -8.18
CA SER A 64 8.63 -11.97 -8.83
C SER A 64 8.49 -12.21 -10.32
N GLU A 65 9.14 -11.37 -11.13
CA GLU A 65 9.19 -11.50 -12.57
C GLU A 65 10.64 -11.47 -13.03
N ARG A 66 11.04 -12.45 -13.84
CA ARG A 66 12.39 -12.48 -14.41
C ARG A 66 12.45 -11.56 -15.63
N GLN A 67 13.26 -10.51 -15.55
CA GLN A 67 13.55 -9.61 -16.66
C GLN A 67 15.03 -9.74 -17.04
N SER A 68 15.28 -10.51 -18.10
CA SER A 68 16.63 -10.79 -18.62
C SER A 68 17.55 -11.39 -17.54
N ARG A 69 18.44 -10.58 -16.95
CA ARG A 69 19.47 -10.97 -15.98
C ARG A 69 19.08 -10.71 -14.52
N SER A 70 17.97 -10.03 -14.26
CA SER A 70 17.49 -9.69 -12.92
C SER A 70 16.09 -10.21 -12.64
N ILE A 71 15.77 -10.43 -11.36
CA ILE A 71 14.41 -10.70 -10.90
C ILE A 71 13.88 -9.40 -10.29
N ILE A 72 12.77 -8.91 -10.85
CA ILE A 72 12.05 -7.73 -10.36
C ILE A 72 10.96 -8.21 -9.42
N TYR A 73 10.89 -7.59 -8.23
CA TYR A 73 9.88 -7.85 -7.23
C TYR A 73 8.87 -6.71 -7.21
N ARG A 74 7.60 -7.07 -7.05
CA ARG A 74 6.44 -6.17 -7.03
C ARG A 74 5.53 -6.52 -5.86
N ALA A 75 4.88 -5.54 -5.27
CA ALA A 75 3.85 -5.79 -4.27
C ALA A 75 2.61 -6.41 -4.94
N ASP A 76 2.00 -7.38 -4.28
CA ASP A 76 0.69 -7.89 -4.67
C ASP A 76 -0.40 -7.10 -3.93
N LEU A 77 -0.86 -6.02 -4.56
CA LEU A 77 -1.89 -5.14 -3.98
C LEU A 77 -3.26 -5.81 -3.92
N ASP A 78 -3.51 -6.81 -4.78
CA ASP A 78 -4.74 -7.60 -4.71
C ASP A 78 -4.72 -8.47 -3.46
N GLN A 79 -3.59 -9.13 -3.17
CA GLN A 79 -3.45 -9.92 -1.96
C GLN A 79 -3.56 -9.07 -0.68
N LEU A 80 -2.97 -7.87 -0.67
CA LEU A 80 -3.10 -6.93 0.44
C LEU A 80 -4.55 -6.48 0.64
N ARG A 81 -5.25 -6.15 -0.45
CA ARG A 81 -6.67 -5.76 -0.39
C ARG A 81 -7.51 -6.88 0.22
N ASP A 82 -7.30 -8.12 -0.22
CA ASP A 82 -8.03 -9.27 0.31
C ASP A 82 -7.76 -9.49 1.80
N LEU A 83 -6.53 -9.28 2.26
CA LEU A 83 -6.18 -9.33 3.68
C LEU A 83 -6.90 -8.23 4.47
N MET A 84 -6.86 -6.99 3.99
CA MET A 84 -7.52 -5.87 4.66
C MET A 84 -9.03 -6.09 4.74
N LEU A 85 -9.64 -6.53 3.63
CA LEU A 85 -11.06 -6.88 3.59
C LEU A 85 -11.37 -8.02 4.55
N PHE A 86 -10.54 -9.06 4.62
CA PHE A 86 -10.73 -10.16 5.58
C PHE A 86 -10.70 -9.69 7.03
N LEU A 87 -9.79 -8.77 7.39
CA LEU A 87 -9.69 -8.24 8.76
C LEU A 87 -10.86 -7.35 9.16
N VAL A 88 -11.39 -6.56 8.22
CA VAL A 88 -12.51 -5.65 8.48
C VAL A 88 -13.87 -6.28 8.20
N LYS A 89 -13.90 -7.45 7.55
CA LYS A 89 -15.12 -8.23 7.34
C LYS A 89 -15.68 -8.59 8.71
N ASP A 90 -16.94 -8.23 8.92
CA ASP A 90 -17.65 -8.41 10.19
C ASP A 90 -17.02 -7.69 11.40
N CYS A 91 -15.97 -6.87 11.21
CA CYS A 91 -15.31 -6.09 12.27
C CYS A 91 -16.29 -5.18 13.02
N CYS A 92 -17.34 -4.75 12.33
CA CYS A 92 -18.37 -3.88 12.86
C CYS A 92 -19.69 -4.60 13.16
N GLY A 93 -19.80 -5.92 12.92
CA GLY A 93 -21.02 -6.71 13.16
C GLY A 93 -22.27 -6.14 12.46
N GLY A 94 -22.10 -5.54 11.27
CA GLY A 94 -23.15 -4.82 10.54
C GLY A 94 -23.29 -3.32 10.87
N ARG A 95 -22.52 -2.79 11.83
CA ARG A 95 -22.54 -1.37 12.25
C ARG A 95 -21.56 -0.52 11.45
N ALA A 96 -21.96 -0.13 10.24
CA ALA A 96 -21.10 0.64 9.33
C ALA A 96 -20.50 1.92 9.94
N ASP A 97 -21.16 2.51 10.94
CA ASP A 97 -20.72 3.69 11.69
C ASP A 97 -19.37 3.49 12.41
N LEU A 98 -19.06 2.27 12.87
CA LEU A 98 -17.77 1.97 13.51
C LEU A 98 -16.61 1.92 12.51
N CYS A 99 -16.90 1.53 11.27
CA CYS A 99 -15.94 1.40 10.19
C CYS A 99 -15.80 2.73 9.40
N ALA A 100 -16.78 3.62 9.47
CA ALA A 100 -16.83 4.87 8.68
C ALA A 100 -15.64 5.82 8.90
N PRO A 101 -15.16 6.09 10.13
CA PRO A 101 -14.00 6.96 10.34
C PRO A 101 -12.72 6.41 9.72
N LEU A 102 -12.52 5.08 9.80
CA LEU A 102 -11.38 4.40 9.19
C LEU A 102 -11.41 4.54 7.67
N ILE A 103 -12.56 4.30 7.04
CA ILE A 103 -12.73 4.43 5.59
C ILE A 103 -12.53 5.88 5.14
N ALA A 104 -13.04 6.85 5.89
CA ALA A 104 -12.84 8.28 5.62
C ALA A 104 -11.34 8.66 5.67
N ALA A 105 -10.61 8.16 6.67
CA ALA A 105 -9.17 8.40 6.76
C ALA A 105 -8.40 7.81 5.57
N LEU A 106 -8.75 6.59 5.13
CA LEU A 106 -8.11 5.94 3.98
C LEU A 106 -8.40 6.64 2.64
N THR A 107 -9.59 7.23 2.49
CA THR A 107 -9.99 7.95 1.27
C THR A 107 -9.50 9.40 1.23
N SER A 108 -9.11 9.98 2.37
CA SER A 108 -8.60 11.35 2.45
C SER A 108 -7.23 11.59 1.78
N CYS A 109 -6.54 10.52 1.37
CA CYS A 109 -5.20 10.60 0.78
C CYS A 109 -5.13 10.94 -0.72
N CYS A 110 -6.25 11.20 -1.42
CA CYS A 110 -6.24 11.97 -2.66
C CYS A 110 -7.64 12.52 -3.03
N PRO A 111 -7.77 13.80 -3.43
CA PRO A 111 -8.99 14.27 -4.07
C PRO A 111 -9.11 13.59 -5.45
N PRO A 112 -10.31 13.20 -5.90
CA PRO A 112 -10.49 12.78 -7.28
C PRO A 112 -10.13 13.95 -8.19
N LYS A 113 -9.40 13.68 -9.28
CA LYS A 113 -9.10 14.65 -10.35
C LYS A 113 -10.34 15.48 -10.72
N ARG A 114 -10.44 16.70 -10.17
CA ARG A 114 -11.15 17.90 -10.66
C ARG A 114 -11.04 18.99 -9.58
N CYS A 115 -9.94 19.73 -9.63
CA CYS A 115 -9.88 21.16 -9.28
C CYS A 115 -8.59 21.74 -9.90
N CYS A 116 -8.43 21.56 -11.20
CA CYS A 116 -7.60 22.43 -12.03
C CYS A 116 -8.57 23.17 -12.95
N ASN A 117 -9.30 24.12 -12.37
CA ASN A 117 -9.80 25.34 -13.01
C ASN A 117 -10.72 26.06 -12.02
N ASP A 118 -10.19 27.06 -11.32
CA ASP A 118 -10.93 28.31 -11.18
C ASP A 118 -9.95 29.49 -11.21
N HIS A 119 -9.55 29.83 -12.43
CA HIS A 119 -9.22 31.21 -12.75
C HIS A 119 -10.51 32.02 -12.79
N SER A 120 -11.00 32.50 -11.64
CA SER A 120 -11.88 33.68 -11.62
C SER A 120 -11.75 34.46 -10.32
N ARG A 121 -10.79 35.37 -10.40
CA ARG A 121 -10.67 36.60 -9.63
C ARG A 121 -12.01 37.36 -9.59
N VAL A 122 -12.28 38.01 -8.46
CA VAL A 122 -13.14 39.20 -8.25
C VAL A 122 -14.66 38.98 -8.07
N GLN A 123 -15.10 39.09 -6.82
CA GLN A 123 -16.34 39.74 -6.36
C GLN A 123 -16.26 39.80 -4.82
N ARG A 124 -16.53 40.87 -4.06
CA ARG A 124 -16.97 42.25 -4.26
C ARG A 124 -16.76 42.93 -2.89
N ALA A 125 -16.28 44.17 -2.85
CA ALA A 125 -16.60 45.10 -1.77
C ALA A 125 -17.00 46.42 -2.43
N VAL A 126 -18.31 46.65 -2.48
CA VAL A 126 -18.93 47.92 -2.84
C VAL A 126 -19.43 48.54 -1.54
N PRO A 127 -19.06 49.78 -1.19
CA PRO A 127 -19.87 50.61 -0.33
C PRO A 127 -20.54 51.70 -1.17
N LEU A 128 -21.87 51.62 -1.29
CA LEU A 128 -22.73 52.74 -1.66
C LEU A 128 -22.96 53.59 -0.40
N HIS A 129 -23.05 54.90 -0.63
CA HIS A 129 -23.12 55.98 0.36
C HIS A 129 -24.32 55.93 1.31
N GLY A 130 -24.12 56.53 2.47
CA GLY A 130 -25.12 57.25 3.26
C GLY A 130 -24.44 58.49 3.82
#